data_AF-A0A5N8X1J8-F1
#
_entry.id   AF-A0A5N8X1J8-F1
#
_cell.length_a   1.000
_cell.length_b   1.000
_cell.length_c   1.000
_cell.angle_alpha   90.00
_cell.angle_beta   90.00
_cell.angle_gamma   90.00
#
_symmetry.space_group_name_H-M   'P 1'
#
loop_
_entity.id
_entity.type
_entity.pdbx_description
1 polymer ?
#
loop_
_entity_poly.entity_id
_entity_poly.type
_entity_poly.pdbx_seq_one_letter_code
_entity_poly.pdbx_strand_id
1 'polypeptide(L)'
;LLHLLLPPPRAHHPTAVASTTQHGQGLVQFVLAAHEGQRNTRLFWAACRAYENGIGPDLADALVDAAVRTGLTAREARSTIASAARMTRQRP
;
A
#
# COMPACT_ATOMS: atom_id res chain seq x y z
N LEU A 1 -38.95 -21.91 -21.04
CA LEU A 1 -38.98 -20.61 -20.32
C LEU A 1 -37.66 -20.46 -19.57
N LEU A 2 -36.77 -19.56 -20.00
CA LEU A 2 -35.49 -19.30 -19.32
C LEU A 2 -35.62 -18.01 -18.49
N HIS A 3 -35.52 -18.11 -17.16
CA HIS A 3 -35.36 -16.94 -16.30
C HIS A 3 -33.91 -16.47 -16.35
N LEU A 4 -33.67 -15.32 -16.99
CA LEU A 4 -32.43 -14.57 -16.85
C LEU A 4 -32.32 -14.10 -15.38
N LEU A 5 -31.39 -14.68 -14.63
CA LEU A 5 -30.91 -14.10 -13.38
C LEU A 5 -30.07 -12.87 -13.72
N LEU A 6 -30.67 -11.67 -13.65
CA LEU A 6 -29.89 -10.44 -13.70
C LEU A 6 -29.02 -10.34 -12.44
N PRO A 7 -27.70 -10.07 -12.56
CA PRO A 7 -26.86 -9.78 -11.41
C PRO A 7 -27.36 -8.50 -10.71
N PRO A 8 -27.32 -8.44 -9.37
CA PRO A 8 -27.78 -7.27 -8.64
C PRO A 8 -26.97 -6.02 -9.02
N PRO A 9 -27.59 -4.83 -9.05
CA PRO A 9 -26.89 -3.59 -9.34
C PRO A 9 -25.81 -3.37 -8.27
N ARG A 10 -24.57 -3.20 -8.72
CA ARG A 10 -23.45 -2.87 -7.84
C ARG A 10 -23.75 -1.54 -7.16
N ALA A 11 -23.96 -1.56 -5.84
CA ALA A 11 -24.08 -0.36 -5.05
C ALA A 11 -22.88 0.54 -5.32
N HIS A 12 -23.14 1.76 -5.80
CA HIS A 12 -22.11 2.78 -5.94
C HIS A 12 -21.58 3.12 -4.56
N HIS A 13 -20.32 2.75 -4.30
CA HIS A 13 -19.65 3.08 -3.07
C HIS A 13 -19.42 4.58 -3.02
N PRO A 14 -19.93 5.29 -1.99
CA PRO A 14 -19.62 6.70 -1.82
C PRO A 14 -18.15 6.86 -1.41
N THR A 15 -17.55 7.99 -1.82
CA THR A 15 -16.37 8.65 -1.23
C THR A 15 -14.98 8.16 -1.65
N ALA A 16 -14.45 8.74 -2.74
CA ALA A 16 -13.04 8.65 -3.14
C ALA A 16 -12.04 9.15 -2.07
N VAL A 17 -12.49 9.91 -1.06
CA VAL A 17 -11.63 10.50 -0.02
C VAL A 17 -11.50 9.60 1.23
N ALA A 18 -12.57 8.91 1.63
CA ALA A 18 -12.48 7.94 2.74
C ALA A 18 -11.65 6.72 2.33
N SER A 19 -11.73 6.36 1.04
CA SER A 19 -10.99 5.24 0.47
C SER A 19 -9.48 5.48 0.47
N THR A 20 -8.94 6.66 0.13
CA THR A 20 -7.48 6.90 0.15
C THR A 20 -6.88 6.78 1.55
N THR A 21 -7.57 7.28 2.58
CA THR A 21 -7.14 7.14 3.99
C THR A 21 -7.19 5.69 4.44
N GLN A 22 -8.27 4.96 4.13
CA GLN A 22 -8.37 3.53 4.41
C GLN A 22 -7.32 2.71 3.64
N HIS A 23 -7.02 3.07 2.39
CA HIS A 23 -5.98 2.43 1.60
C HIS A 23 -4.60 2.62 2.25
N GLY A 24 -4.26 3.82 2.71
CA GLY A 24 -3.01 4.08 3.41
C GLY A 24 -2.86 3.24 4.69
N GLN A 25 -3.91 3.17 5.51
CA GLN A 25 -3.93 2.32 6.71
C GLN A 25 -3.75 0.83 6.35
N GLY A 26 -4.42 0.35 5.30
CA GLY A 26 -4.29 -1.03 4.82
C GLY A 26 -2.86 -1.40 4.42
N LEU A 27 -2.15 -0.46 3.77
CA LEU A 27 -0.74 -0.65 3.39
C LEU A 27 0.18 -0.75 4.61
N VAL A 28 -0.05 0.08 5.64
CA VAL A 28 0.70 0.02 6.91
C VAL A 28 0.47 -1.32 7.61
N GLN A 29 -0.78 -1.78 7.71
CA GLN A 29 -1.10 -3.08 8.30
C GLN A 29 -0.49 -4.24 7.50
N PHE A 30 -0.48 -4.15 6.18
CA PHE A 30 0.15 -5.13 5.31
C PHE A 30 1.66 -5.28 5.59
N VAL A 31 2.36 -4.17 5.85
CA VAL A 31 3.77 -4.19 6.25
C VAL A 31 3.93 -4.76 7.66
N LEU A 32 3.10 -4.37 8.63
CA LEU A 32 3.17 -4.88 10.00
C LEU A 32 3.00 -6.41 10.09
N ALA A 33 2.21 -6.99 9.18
CA ALA A 33 2.04 -8.44 9.08
C ALA A 33 3.23 -9.18 8.43
N ALA A 34 4.35 -8.50 8.15
CA ALA A 34 5.49 -9.13 7.50
C ALA A 34 6.29 -10.02 8.46
N HIS A 35 6.49 -11.27 8.05
CA HIS A 35 7.41 -12.20 8.71
C HIS A 35 8.85 -11.99 8.23
N GLU A 36 9.80 -12.58 8.96
CA GLU A 36 11.19 -12.65 8.54
C GLU A 36 11.32 -13.22 7.12
N GLY A 37 12.26 -12.69 6.34
CA GLY A 37 12.39 -12.99 4.90
C GLY A 37 11.42 -12.25 3.98
N GLN A 38 10.33 -11.65 4.49
CA GLN A 38 9.34 -10.94 3.67
C GLN A 38 9.32 -9.43 3.88
N ARG A 39 9.93 -8.92 4.96
CA ARG A 39 9.83 -7.52 5.43
C ARG A 39 10.13 -6.50 4.33
N ASN A 40 11.27 -6.65 3.67
CA ASN A 40 11.69 -5.72 2.62
C ASN A 40 10.75 -5.77 1.40
N THR A 41 10.43 -6.98 0.92
CA THR A 41 9.53 -7.17 -0.23
C THR A 41 8.15 -6.58 0.02
N ARG A 42 7.59 -6.79 1.22
CA ARG A 42 6.28 -6.26 1.59
C ARG A 42 6.29 -4.75 1.75
N LEU A 43 7.34 -4.19 2.36
CA LEU A 43 7.53 -2.73 2.41
C LEU A 43 7.66 -2.13 1.01
N PHE A 44 8.45 -2.73 0.14
CA PHE A 44 8.65 -2.26 -1.23
C PHE A 44 7.33 -2.24 -2.01
N TRP A 45 6.56 -3.33 -1.95
CA TRP A 45 5.25 -3.40 -2.59
C TRP A 45 4.29 -2.33 -2.05
N ALA A 46 4.22 -2.18 -0.73
CA ALA A 46 3.36 -1.18 -0.09
C ALA A 46 3.74 0.25 -0.48
N ALA A 47 5.04 0.55 -0.51
CA ALA A 47 5.55 1.85 -0.93
C ALA A 47 5.23 2.11 -2.42
N CYS A 48 5.45 1.14 -3.31
CA CYS A 48 5.08 1.28 -4.72
C CYS A 48 3.60 1.63 -4.86
N ARG A 49 2.73 0.90 -4.15
CA ARG A 49 1.29 1.13 -4.15
C ARG A 49 0.93 2.53 -3.62
N ALA A 50 1.59 2.99 -2.56
CA ALA A 50 1.37 4.33 -2.02
C ALA A 50 1.75 5.42 -3.03
N TYR A 51 2.91 5.30 -3.70
CA TYR A 51 3.34 6.25 -4.73
C TYR A 51 2.46 6.22 -5.98
N GLU A 52 2.00 5.04 -6.40
CA GLU A 52 1.05 4.89 -7.52
C GLU A 52 -0.28 5.62 -7.23
N ASN A 53 -0.71 5.67 -5.97
CA ASN A 53 -1.93 6.34 -5.54
C ASN A 53 -1.70 7.79 -5.09
N GLY A 54 -0.50 8.35 -5.28
CA GLY A 54 -0.18 9.74 -4.93
C GLY A 54 -0.06 10.04 -3.43
N ILE A 55 -0.17 9.02 -2.56
CA ILE A 55 -0.09 9.16 -1.09
C ILE A 55 1.28 8.75 -0.51
N GLY A 56 2.26 8.49 -1.38
CA GLY A 56 3.59 8.02 -1.00
C GLY A 56 4.32 8.94 0.00
N PRO A 57 4.43 10.26 -0.24
CA PRO A 57 5.08 11.18 0.68
C PRO A 57 4.42 11.21 2.06
N ASP A 58 3.09 11.27 2.11
CA ASP A 58 2.33 11.36 3.36
C ASP A 58 2.41 10.06 4.18
N LEU A 59 2.56 8.91 3.51
CA LEU A 59 2.61 7.59 4.14
C LEU A 59 4.03 7.11 4.45
N ALA A 60 5.06 7.81 3.98
CA ALA A 60 6.45 7.35 4.05
C ALA A 60 6.90 7.05 5.49
N ASP A 61 6.68 7.99 6.42
CA ASP A 61 7.09 7.83 7.81
C ASP A 61 6.34 6.68 8.51
N ALA A 62 5.02 6.57 8.27
CA ALA A 62 4.22 5.47 8.81
C ALA A 62 4.68 4.10 8.29
N LEU A 63 5.10 4.01 7.02
CA LEU A 63 5.67 2.78 6.46
C LEU A 63 7.07 2.47 7.02
N VAL A 64 7.90 3.49 7.29
CA VAL A 64 9.19 3.31 7.99
C VAL A 64 8.95 2.74 9.38
N ASP A 65 8.04 3.33 10.16
CA ASP A 65 7.75 2.89 11.51
C ASP A 65 7.20 1.46 11.54
N ALA A 66 6.30 1.13 10.62
CA ALA A 66 5.80 -0.24 10.45
C ALA A 66 6.92 -1.23 10.13
N ALA A 67 7.79 -0.88 9.19
CA ALA A 67 8.92 -1.72 8.79
C ALA A 67 9.90 -1.94 9.95
N VAL A 68 10.20 -0.89 10.73
CA VAL A 68 11.05 -0.98 11.92
C VAL A 68 10.45 -1.92 12.95
N ARG A 69 9.13 -1.85 13.20
CA ARG A 69 8.44 -2.78 14.09
C ARG A 69 8.50 -4.24 13.62
N THR A 70 8.66 -4.48 12.33
CA THR A 70 8.87 -5.85 11.82
C THR A 70 10.31 -6.33 11.96
N GLY A 71 11.28 -5.45 12.25
CA GLY A 71 12.68 -5.79 12.44
C GLY A 71 13.62 -5.33 11.32
N LEU A 72 13.20 -4.40 10.45
CA LEU A 72 14.12 -3.68 9.56
C LEU A 72 14.78 -2.53 10.30
N THR A 73 15.99 -2.12 9.90
CA THR A 73 16.54 -0.86 10.37
C THR A 73 15.84 0.31 9.70
N ALA A 74 15.76 1.46 10.38
CA ALA A 74 15.17 2.67 9.79
C ALA A 74 15.91 3.12 8.51
N ARG A 75 17.22 2.88 8.43
CA ARG A 75 18.03 3.16 7.23
C ARG A 75 17.62 2.26 6.06
N GLU A 76 17.47 0.96 6.30
CA GLU A 76 17.01 0.02 5.26
C GLU A 76 15.60 0.36 4.81
N ALA A 77 14.68 0.62 5.74
CA ALA A 77 13.30 0.96 5.41
C ALA A 77 13.22 2.22 4.52
N ARG A 78 13.93 3.30 4.88
CA ARG A 78 14.00 4.51 4.06
C ARG A 78 14.62 4.25 2.68
N SER A 79 15.67 3.42 2.61
CA SER A 79 16.30 3.05 1.34
C SER A 79 15.33 2.29 0.42
N THR A 80 14.52 1.37 0.98
CA THR A 80 13.48 0.64 0.26
C THR A 80 12.39 1.56 -0.27
N ILE A 81 11.87 2.47 0.57
CA ILE A 81 10.86 3.45 0.15
C ILE A 81 11.41 4.36 -0.96
N ALA A 82 12.65 4.84 -0.83
CA ALA A 82 13.29 5.64 -1.87
C ALA A 82 13.45 4.86 -3.18
N SER A 83 13.73 3.56 -3.10
CA SER A 83 13.80 2.66 -4.28
C SER A 83 12.44 2.51 -4.96
N ALA A 84 11.37 2.29 -4.18
CA ALA A 84 10.01 2.25 -4.70
C ALA A 84 9.61 3.58 -5.36
N ALA A 85 9.88 4.72 -4.72
CA ALA A 85 9.62 6.06 -5.25
C ALA A 85 10.33 6.32 -6.59
N ARG A 86 11.56 5.84 -6.76
CA ARG A 86 12.29 5.93 -8.04
C ARG A 86 11.64 5.04 -9.10
N MET A 87 11.31 3.80 -8.76
CA MET A 87 10.71 2.85 -9.72
C MET A 87 9.35 3.32 -10.22
N THR A 88 8.48 3.82 -9.32
CA THR A 88 7.16 4.33 -9.71
C THR A 88 7.27 5.55 -10.62
N ARG A 89 8.25 6.43 -10.41
CA ARG A 89 8.51 7.59 -11.29
C ARG A 89 9.05 7.22 -12.67
N GLN A 90 9.65 6.04 -12.82
CA GLN A 90 10.24 5.58 -14.08
C GLN A 90 9.27 4.77 -14.94
N ARG A 91 8.08 4.44 -14.43
CA ARG A 91 7.03 3.79 -15.22
C ARG A 91 6.36 4.82 -16.15
N PRO A 92 6.27 4.54 -17.47
CA PRO A 92 5.62 5.42 -18.44
C PRO A 92 4.10 5.50 -18.24
#